data_AF-A0AAV6AS76-F1
#
_entry.id   AF-A0AAV6AS76-F1
#
_cell.length_a   1.000
_cell.length_b   1.000
_cell.length_c   1.000
_cell.angle_alpha   90.00
_cell.angle_beta   90.00
_cell.angle_gamma   90.00
#
_symmetry.space_group_name_H-M   'P 1'
#
loop_
_entity.id
_entity.type
_entity.pdbx_description
1 polymer ?
#
loop_
_entity_poly.entity_id
_entity_poly.type
_entity_poly.pdbx_seq_one_letter_code
_entity_poly.pdbx_strand_id
1 'polypeptide(L)'
;MNRARGRFRGLRALAVALPLALASASTTANPQDFSGWLNGVKDEARASGISEATLSIALSGIEPLPRVIELDRNQPESTLRFEEYLARIVSEKRVAEGRALMAENAALLQRVAERYHVQPRFIVALWGVESDYGRLTGNFNVLAALATLAYDGRRSAYFRKELLQALRIVDQGHIAPTAMTGSWAGAMGQNQFMPSSFLDFAVDFDGDGRRDIWSSRADVFASIANYLSSTGWNPAQSWGRQVRLPAGFDQGLITLDQRRTLAEWSRMGIVQADGSPLPSLDLSASLAQPAGRGGAAYLVHDNYRTILRWNRSQFFATAVGHLADRLAAGS
;
A
#
# COMPACT_ATOMS: atom_id res chain seq x y z
N MET A 1 1.08 -3.49 63.49
CA MET A 1 -0.26 -3.85 62.98
C MET A 1 -1.05 -2.58 62.68
N ASN A 2 -1.44 -2.45 61.41
CA ASN A 2 -2.53 -1.64 60.82
C ASN A 2 -2.80 -0.16 61.19
N ARG A 3 -2.66 0.65 60.13
CA ARG A 3 -3.54 1.74 59.62
C ARG A 3 -3.78 2.98 60.47
N ALA A 4 -3.35 4.14 59.94
CA ALA A 4 -4.22 5.31 59.81
C ALA A 4 -3.73 6.28 58.72
N ARG A 5 -4.71 6.82 57.99
CA ARG A 5 -4.58 7.76 56.87
C ARG A 5 -4.21 9.15 57.36
N GLY A 6 -3.19 9.77 56.78
CA GLY A 6 -2.93 11.21 56.89
C GLY A 6 -3.51 11.95 55.67
N ARG A 7 -4.55 12.75 55.88
CA ARG A 7 -5.04 13.75 54.92
C ARG A 7 -4.14 14.98 55.01
N PHE A 8 -3.47 15.35 53.93
CA PHE A 8 -2.92 16.69 53.76
C PHE A 8 -3.66 17.43 52.64
N ARG A 9 -4.28 18.54 53.03
CA ARG A 9 -4.82 19.57 52.15
C ARG A 9 -3.62 20.32 51.54
N GLY A 10 -3.47 20.26 50.22
CA GLY A 10 -2.52 21.08 49.46
C GLY A 10 -3.28 22.09 48.62
N LEU A 11 -2.99 23.37 48.84
CA LEU A 11 -3.57 24.53 48.16
C LEU A 11 -3.43 24.44 46.64
N ARG A 12 -4.50 24.83 45.93
CA ARG A 12 -4.48 25.13 44.50
C ARG A 12 -3.66 26.42 44.28
N ALA A 13 -2.44 26.28 43.79
CA ALA A 13 -1.70 27.38 43.17
C ALA A 13 -2.11 27.45 41.70
N LEU A 14 -2.82 28.52 41.34
CA LEU A 14 -3.19 28.85 39.96
C LEU A 14 -1.93 29.42 39.28
N ALA A 15 -1.14 28.58 38.63
CA ALA A 15 -0.04 29.03 37.79
C ALA A 15 -0.58 29.45 36.42
N VAL A 16 -0.64 30.76 36.19
CA VAL A 16 -0.83 31.35 34.86
C VAL A 16 0.44 31.07 34.06
N ALA A 17 0.43 30.02 33.26
CA ALA A 17 1.47 29.76 32.27
C ALA A 17 1.14 30.56 31.01
N LEU A 18 1.92 31.62 30.77
CA LEU A 18 1.98 32.36 29.52
C LEU A 18 2.26 31.38 28.37
N PRO A 19 1.50 31.39 27.26
CA PRO A 19 1.88 30.61 26.09
C PRO A 19 3.13 31.26 25.48
N LEU A 20 4.28 30.64 25.69
CA LEU A 20 5.49 30.94 24.94
C LEU A 20 5.21 30.48 23.50
N ALA A 21 4.96 31.44 22.61
CA ALA A 21 4.87 31.18 21.19
C ALA A 21 6.23 30.66 20.71
N LEU A 22 6.34 29.33 20.59
CA LEU A 22 7.40 28.71 19.81
C LEU A 22 7.14 29.09 18.34
N ALA A 23 7.79 30.16 17.90
CA ALA A 23 7.94 30.44 16.48
C ALA A 23 8.58 29.20 15.86
N SER A 24 7.77 28.41 15.15
CA SER A 24 8.29 27.38 14.26
C SER A 24 9.00 28.13 13.15
N ALA A 25 10.32 28.24 13.24
CA ALA A 25 11.13 28.67 12.13
C ALA A 25 10.95 27.62 11.04
N SER A 26 10.09 27.91 10.07
CA SER A 26 10.14 27.24 8.78
C SER A 26 11.51 27.56 8.20
N THR A 27 12.48 26.66 8.40
CA THR A 27 13.74 26.70 7.66
C THR A 27 13.39 26.51 6.19
N THR A 28 13.16 27.62 5.50
CA THR A 28 13.20 27.67 4.05
C THR A 28 14.59 27.18 3.67
N ALA A 29 14.67 25.96 3.16
CA ALA A 29 15.88 25.36 2.67
C ALA A 29 16.61 26.35 1.76
N ASN A 30 17.85 26.67 2.09
CA ASN A 30 18.66 27.57 1.29
C ASN A 30 19.00 26.85 -0.02
N PRO A 31 18.74 27.41 -1.23
CA PRO A 31 19.00 26.70 -2.50
C PRO A 31 20.46 26.23 -2.67
N GLN A 32 21.43 26.93 -2.06
CA GLN A 32 22.84 26.50 -1.99
C GLN A 32 23.05 25.22 -1.18
N ASP A 33 22.19 24.94 -0.19
CA ASP A 33 22.25 23.74 0.66
C ASP A 33 21.74 22.50 -0.09
N PHE A 34 20.62 22.64 -0.83
CA PHE A 34 20.06 21.52 -1.60
C PHE A 34 20.99 21.04 -2.72
N SER A 35 21.58 21.97 -3.48
CA SER A 35 22.50 21.61 -4.56
C SER A 35 23.75 20.88 -4.05
N GLY A 36 24.31 21.31 -2.91
CA GLY A 36 25.40 20.60 -2.23
C GLY A 36 24.99 19.21 -1.78
N TRP A 37 23.82 19.07 -1.15
CA TRP A 37 23.26 17.78 -0.77
C TRP A 37 23.04 16.84 -1.97
N LEU A 38 22.51 17.37 -3.07
CA LEU A 38 22.24 16.61 -4.29
C LEU A 38 23.53 16.13 -4.95
N ASN A 39 24.62 16.91 -4.88
CA ASN A 39 25.93 16.46 -5.32
C ASN A 39 26.42 15.26 -4.48
N GLY A 40 26.21 15.27 -3.17
CA GLY A 40 26.49 14.09 -2.33
C GLY A 40 25.66 12.86 -2.70
N VAL A 41 24.41 13.04 -3.16
CA VAL A 41 23.60 11.94 -3.71
C VAL A 41 24.17 11.43 -5.04
N LYS A 42 24.62 12.33 -5.92
CA LYS A 42 25.28 11.94 -7.19
C LYS A 42 26.53 11.11 -6.94
N ASP A 43 27.35 11.49 -5.95
CA ASP A 43 28.57 10.76 -5.61
C ASP A 43 28.25 9.36 -5.07
N GLU A 44 27.25 9.23 -4.21
CA GLU A 44 26.78 7.93 -3.73
C GLU A 44 26.20 7.07 -4.87
N ALA A 45 25.39 7.66 -5.75
CA ALA A 45 24.81 6.98 -6.89
C ALA A 45 25.89 6.45 -7.85
N ARG A 46 26.91 7.27 -8.15
CA ARG A 46 28.07 6.88 -8.96
C ARG A 46 28.85 5.75 -8.31
N ALA A 47 29.08 5.82 -7.00
CA ALA A 47 29.74 4.74 -6.24
C ALA A 47 28.92 3.43 -6.25
N SER A 48 27.60 3.51 -6.41
CA SER A 48 26.71 2.35 -6.55
C SER A 48 26.57 1.81 -7.99
N GLY A 49 27.32 2.38 -8.94
CA GLY A 49 27.41 1.92 -10.33
C GLY A 49 26.45 2.59 -11.31
N ILE A 50 25.73 3.64 -10.92
CA ILE A 50 24.85 4.39 -11.83
C ILE A 50 25.70 5.25 -12.78
N SER A 51 25.39 5.25 -14.08
CA SER A 51 26.18 5.95 -15.08
C SER A 51 26.11 7.48 -14.95
N GLU A 52 27.20 8.16 -15.30
CA GLU A 52 27.24 9.64 -15.31
C GLU A 52 26.22 10.22 -16.30
N ALA A 53 25.96 9.53 -17.42
CA ALA A 53 24.93 9.91 -18.38
C ALA A 53 23.55 9.96 -17.71
N THR A 54 23.19 8.93 -16.94
CA THR A 54 21.94 8.92 -16.17
C THR A 54 21.91 10.04 -15.14
N LEU A 55 22.96 10.21 -14.33
CA LEU A 55 22.98 11.26 -13.29
C LEU A 55 22.86 12.67 -13.86
N SER A 56 23.53 12.94 -14.98
CA SER A 56 23.52 14.25 -15.63
C SER A 56 22.17 14.62 -16.22
N ILE A 57 21.33 13.64 -16.60
CA ILE A 57 19.98 13.88 -17.14
C ILE A 57 18.96 13.82 -16.01
N ALA A 58 18.98 12.75 -15.22
CA ALA A 58 17.93 12.39 -14.26
C ALA A 58 17.87 13.35 -13.06
N LEU A 59 19.00 13.93 -12.66
CA LEU A 59 19.08 14.87 -11.53
C LEU A 59 19.31 16.32 -11.97
N SER A 60 19.23 16.61 -13.28
CA SER A 60 19.37 17.98 -13.78
C SER A 60 18.14 18.82 -13.47
N GLY A 61 18.34 20.00 -12.90
CA GLY A 61 17.27 20.95 -12.62
C GLY A 61 16.23 20.47 -11.60
N ILE A 62 16.50 19.40 -10.84
CA ILE A 62 15.63 19.01 -9.73
C ILE A 62 15.71 20.09 -8.65
N GLU A 63 14.54 20.49 -8.16
CA GLU A 63 14.37 21.36 -7.00
C GLU A 63 13.40 20.70 -6.01
N PRO A 64 13.53 20.99 -4.70
CA PRO A 64 12.55 20.54 -3.72
C PRO A 64 11.14 20.98 -4.08
N LEU A 65 10.17 20.08 -3.99
CA LEU A 65 8.78 20.33 -4.34
C LEU A 65 7.97 20.68 -3.07
N PRO A 66 7.56 21.94 -2.84
CA PRO A 66 6.85 22.32 -1.61
C PRO A 66 5.55 21.52 -1.39
N ARG A 67 4.87 21.17 -2.49
CA ARG A 67 3.65 20.36 -2.44
C ARG A 67 3.89 18.95 -1.91
N VAL A 68 5.04 18.34 -2.20
CA VAL A 68 5.41 17.01 -1.67
C VAL A 68 5.59 17.09 -0.16
N ILE A 69 6.26 18.13 0.32
CA ILE A 69 6.47 18.39 1.75
C ILE A 69 5.13 18.61 2.48
N GLU A 70 4.24 19.41 1.89
CA GLU A 70 2.90 19.62 2.43
C GLU A 70 2.12 18.31 2.56
N LEU A 71 2.14 17.47 1.53
CA LEU A 71 1.46 16.17 1.51
C LEU A 71 2.05 15.17 2.51
N ASP A 72 3.37 15.15 2.72
CA ASP A 72 3.99 14.31 3.76
C ASP A 72 3.53 14.73 5.16
N ARG A 73 3.44 16.04 5.41
CA ARG A 73 3.04 16.59 6.72
C ARG A 73 1.54 16.44 6.98
N ASN A 74 0.71 16.47 5.95
CA ASN A 74 -0.75 16.46 6.04
C ASN A 74 -1.36 15.13 5.60
N GLN A 75 -0.95 14.00 6.20
CA GLN A 75 -1.56 12.70 5.89
C GLN A 75 -3.02 12.64 6.36
N PRO A 76 -4.03 12.60 5.46
CA PRO A 76 -5.45 12.72 5.82
C PRO A 76 -6.07 11.44 6.38
N GLU A 77 -5.30 10.34 6.45
CA GLU A 77 -5.81 8.98 6.66
C GLU A 77 -6.49 8.76 8.02
N SER A 78 -6.44 9.72 8.95
CA SER A 78 -7.12 9.61 10.25
C SER A 78 -8.61 9.94 10.25
N THR A 79 -9.25 10.20 9.10
CA THR A 79 -10.62 10.79 9.09
C THR A 79 -11.75 9.93 8.52
N LEU A 80 -11.47 8.91 7.70
CA LEU A 80 -12.53 8.11 7.07
C LEU A 80 -12.87 6.87 7.90
N ARG A 81 -14.17 6.62 8.10
CA ARG A 81 -14.64 5.34 8.65
C ARG A 81 -14.45 4.24 7.62
N PHE A 82 -14.30 2.99 8.08
CA PHE A 82 -14.05 1.85 7.21
C PHE A 82 -15.14 1.68 6.15
N GLU A 83 -16.40 1.87 6.53
CA GLU A 83 -17.55 1.73 5.63
C GLU A 83 -17.54 2.78 4.51
N GLU A 84 -17.13 4.02 4.84
CA GLU A 84 -17.00 5.12 3.88
C GLU A 84 -15.83 4.85 2.92
N TYR A 85 -14.70 4.39 3.44
CA TYR A 85 -13.57 3.96 2.63
C TYR A 85 -13.96 2.82 1.68
N LEU A 86 -14.60 1.77 2.20
CA LEU A 86 -14.98 0.60 1.42
C LEU A 86 -16.00 0.96 0.33
N ALA A 87 -17.02 1.77 0.65
CA ALA A 87 -18.02 2.22 -0.33
C ALA A 87 -17.41 3.07 -1.44
N ARG A 88 -16.42 3.91 -1.12
CA ARG A 88 -15.67 4.68 -2.11
C ARG A 88 -14.80 3.79 -2.99
N ILE A 89 -14.09 2.84 -2.38
CA ILE A 89 -13.14 1.99 -3.10
C ILE A 89 -13.85 0.90 -3.93
N VAL A 90 -14.96 0.35 -3.44
CA VAL A 90 -15.71 -0.74 -4.08
C VAL A 90 -17.06 -0.23 -4.59
N SER A 91 -17.04 0.91 -5.29
CA SER A 91 -18.24 1.50 -5.89
C SER A 91 -18.76 0.66 -7.06
N GLU A 92 -20.07 0.70 -7.33
CA GLU A 92 -20.69 0.01 -8.47
C GLU A 92 -20.04 0.38 -9.80
N LYS A 93 -19.66 1.67 -9.96
CA LYS A 93 -18.93 2.14 -11.14
C LYS A 93 -17.61 1.40 -11.31
N ARG A 94 -16.79 1.31 -10.25
CA ARG A 94 -15.48 0.63 -10.30
C ARG A 94 -15.64 -0.87 -10.56
N VAL A 95 -16.67 -1.51 -9.99
CA VAL A 95 -16.98 -2.92 -10.23
C VAL A 95 -17.35 -3.15 -11.70
N ALA A 96 -18.24 -2.33 -12.27
CA ALA A 96 -18.66 -2.45 -13.66
C ALA A 96 -17.49 -2.24 -14.63
N GLU A 97 -16.67 -1.21 -14.39
CA GLU A 97 -15.47 -0.92 -15.19
C GLU A 97 -14.44 -2.05 -15.08
N GLY A 98 -14.17 -2.55 -13.87
CA GLY A 98 -13.25 -3.66 -13.67
C GLY A 98 -13.69 -4.95 -14.37
N ARG A 99 -14.99 -5.25 -14.40
CA ARG A 99 -15.51 -6.40 -15.15
C ARG A 99 -15.33 -6.22 -16.66
N ALA A 100 -15.60 -5.03 -17.18
CA ALA A 100 -15.38 -4.72 -18.59
C ALA A 100 -13.89 -4.88 -18.97
N LEU A 101 -12.99 -4.34 -18.15
CA LEU A 101 -11.54 -4.46 -18.34
C LEU A 101 -11.04 -5.91 -18.19
N MET A 102 -11.63 -6.69 -17.27
CA MET A 102 -11.29 -8.10 -17.10
C MET A 102 -11.69 -8.91 -18.34
N ALA A 103 -12.85 -8.60 -18.95
CA ALA A 103 -13.29 -9.21 -20.20
C ALA A 103 -12.42 -8.76 -21.39
N GLU A 104 -12.13 -7.47 -21.52
CA GLU A 104 -11.26 -6.91 -22.56
C GLU A 104 -9.87 -7.55 -22.56
N ASN A 105 -9.32 -7.83 -21.38
CA ASN A 105 -7.97 -8.36 -21.21
C ASN A 105 -7.93 -9.86 -20.87
N ALA A 106 -9.03 -10.60 -21.09
CA ALA A 106 -9.18 -11.98 -20.62
C ALA A 106 -8.03 -12.90 -21.05
N ALA A 107 -7.62 -12.85 -22.33
CA ALA A 107 -6.54 -13.69 -22.85
C ALA A 107 -5.18 -13.36 -22.22
N LEU A 108 -4.88 -12.08 -21.96
CA LEU A 108 -3.66 -11.67 -21.29
C LEU A 108 -3.66 -12.11 -19.82
N LEU A 109 -4.76 -11.82 -19.12
CA LEU A 109 -4.93 -12.20 -17.72
C LEU A 109 -4.85 -13.71 -17.52
N GLN A 110 -5.37 -14.50 -18.47
CA GLN A 110 -5.24 -15.96 -18.43
C GLN A 110 -3.76 -16.39 -18.51
N ARG A 111 -2.98 -15.88 -19.47
CA ARG A 111 -1.55 -16.21 -19.57
C ARG A 111 -0.77 -15.82 -18.31
N VAL A 112 -1.06 -14.65 -17.76
CA VAL A 112 -0.46 -14.18 -16.50
C VAL A 112 -0.86 -15.10 -15.34
N ALA A 113 -2.14 -15.45 -15.23
CA ALA A 113 -2.66 -16.32 -14.18
C ALA A 113 -2.07 -17.74 -14.25
N GLU A 114 -1.89 -18.29 -15.46
CA GLU A 114 -1.26 -19.59 -15.67
C GLU A 114 0.21 -19.58 -15.25
N ARG A 115 0.95 -18.50 -15.58
CA ARG A 115 2.37 -18.38 -15.24
C ARG A 115 2.63 -18.19 -13.74
N TYR A 116 1.82 -17.35 -13.09
CA TYR A 116 2.08 -16.93 -11.71
C TYR A 116 1.14 -17.57 -10.68
N HIS A 117 0.17 -18.39 -11.13
CA HIS A 117 -0.83 -19.01 -10.27
C HIS A 117 -1.58 -18.00 -9.38
N VAL A 118 -1.92 -16.84 -9.96
CA VAL A 118 -2.72 -15.78 -9.31
C VAL A 118 -4.03 -15.62 -10.08
N GLN A 119 -5.16 -15.63 -9.39
CA GLN A 119 -6.46 -15.54 -10.05
C GLN A 119 -6.67 -14.13 -10.64
N PRO A 120 -7.16 -14.00 -11.89
CA PRO A 120 -7.32 -12.72 -12.59
C PRO A 120 -8.05 -11.63 -11.80
N ARG A 121 -9.08 -12.01 -11.04
CA ARG A 121 -9.86 -11.07 -10.22
C ARG A 121 -9.02 -10.29 -9.20
N PHE A 122 -7.97 -10.88 -8.65
CA PHE A 122 -7.10 -10.21 -7.68
C PHE A 122 -6.10 -9.28 -8.36
N ILE A 123 -5.64 -9.64 -9.56
CA ILE A 123 -4.80 -8.78 -10.40
C ILE A 123 -5.57 -7.49 -10.74
N VAL A 124 -6.79 -7.65 -11.29
CA VAL A 124 -7.63 -6.51 -11.67
C VAL A 124 -8.09 -5.72 -10.44
N ALA A 125 -8.42 -6.37 -9.32
CA ALA A 125 -8.79 -5.66 -8.09
C ALA A 125 -7.65 -4.78 -7.56
N LEU A 126 -6.41 -5.28 -7.47
CA LEU A 126 -5.27 -4.46 -7.05
C LEU A 126 -5.05 -3.29 -8.01
N TRP A 127 -5.09 -3.54 -9.32
CA TRP A 127 -4.97 -2.49 -10.33
C TRP A 127 -6.03 -1.39 -10.18
N GLY A 128 -7.28 -1.78 -9.90
CA GLY A 128 -8.38 -0.85 -9.65
C GLY A 128 -8.26 -0.05 -8.35
N VAL A 129 -7.78 -0.68 -7.27
CA VAL A 129 -7.59 0.00 -5.99
C VAL A 129 -6.39 0.95 -6.03
N GLU A 130 -5.28 0.55 -6.67
CA GLU A 130 -4.05 1.33 -6.68
C GLU A 130 -4.11 2.55 -7.59
N SER A 131 -4.61 2.38 -8.82
CA SER A 131 -4.51 3.44 -9.84
C SER A 131 -5.80 3.69 -10.58
N ASP A 132 -6.94 3.20 -10.09
CA ASP A 132 -8.23 3.31 -10.77
C ASP A 132 -8.13 2.80 -12.22
N TYR A 133 -7.48 1.63 -12.36
CA TYR A 133 -7.15 0.98 -13.62
C TYR A 133 -6.24 1.83 -14.53
N GLY A 134 -5.22 2.45 -13.93
CA GLY A 134 -4.25 3.30 -14.63
C GLY A 134 -4.69 4.74 -14.86
N ARG A 135 -5.93 5.12 -14.50
CA ARG A 135 -6.42 6.51 -14.65
C ARG A 135 -5.77 7.49 -13.66
N LEU A 136 -5.34 7.00 -12.50
CA LEU A 136 -4.80 7.78 -11.38
C LEU A 136 -3.48 7.20 -10.88
N THR A 137 -2.39 7.41 -11.61
CA THR A 137 -1.03 6.95 -11.22
C THR A 137 -0.24 7.98 -10.40
N GLY A 138 -0.77 9.21 -10.28
CA GLY A 138 -0.04 10.38 -9.80
C GLY A 138 0.74 11.07 -10.93
N ASN A 139 1.02 12.36 -10.72
CA ASN A 139 1.61 13.25 -11.72
C ASN A 139 2.93 13.90 -11.26
N PHE A 140 3.49 13.42 -10.14
CA PHE A 140 4.80 13.89 -9.68
C PHE A 140 5.90 13.17 -10.45
N ASN A 141 6.96 13.89 -10.80
CA ASN A 141 8.20 13.24 -11.19
C ASN A 141 8.79 12.53 -9.96
N VAL A 142 8.97 11.21 -10.05
CA VAL A 142 9.35 10.36 -8.91
C VAL A 142 10.72 10.71 -8.37
N LEU A 143 11.68 11.03 -9.25
CA LEU A 143 13.03 11.42 -8.82
C LEU A 143 13.01 12.72 -8.01
N ALA A 144 12.28 13.73 -8.48
CA ALA A 144 12.14 15.00 -7.76
C ALA A 144 11.39 14.83 -6.43
N ALA A 145 10.33 14.02 -6.41
CA ALA A 145 9.57 13.73 -5.19
C ALA A 145 10.42 13.01 -4.13
N LEU A 146 11.14 11.95 -4.53
CA LEU A 146 12.02 11.20 -3.63
C LEU A 146 13.21 12.05 -3.17
N ALA A 147 13.80 12.87 -4.04
CA ALA A 147 14.85 13.82 -3.66
C ALA A 147 14.35 14.84 -2.62
N THR A 148 13.14 15.37 -2.83
CA THR A 148 12.50 16.28 -1.87
C THR A 148 12.33 15.63 -0.49
N LEU A 149 11.80 14.41 -0.44
CA LEU A 149 11.54 13.70 0.83
C LEU A 149 12.83 13.22 1.50
N ALA A 150 13.82 12.80 0.72
CA ALA A 150 15.14 12.44 1.22
C ALA A 150 15.86 13.66 1.81
N TYR A 151 15.58 14.86 1.32
CA TYR A 151 16.16 16.10 1.81
C TYR A 151 15.41 16.71 3.02
N ASP A 152 14.06 16.71 3.04
CA ASP A 152 13.25 17.34 4.10
C ASP A 152 13.45 16.71 5.51
N GLY A 153 13.96 15.47 5.57
CA GLY A 153 14.47 14.85 6.80
C GLY A 153 13.59 13.74 7.37
N ARG A 154 12.26 13.80 7.22
CA ARG A 154 11.35 12.76 7.74
C ARG A 154 11.45 11.48 6.93
N ARG A 155 11.91 10.38 7.58
CA ARG A 155 12.24 9.11 6.91
C ARG A 155 13.28 9.27 5.79
N SER A 156 14.15 10.28 5.90
CA SER A 156 15.16 10.62 4.87
C SER A 156 15.95 9.41 4.39
N ALA A 157 16.45 8.57 5.30
CA ALA A 157 17.23 7.38 4.94
C ALA A 157 16.45 6.37 4.07
N TYR A 158 15.13 6.25 4.26
CA TYR A 158 14.29 5.39 3.43
C TYR A 158 14.14 5.99 2.03
N PHE A 159 13.74 7.26 1.93
CA PHE A 159 13.54 7.90 0.63
C PHE A 159 14.84 8.09 -0.16
N ARG A 160 15.99 8.26 0.52
CA ARG A 160 17.30 8.26 -0.12
C ARG A 160 17.62 6.92 -0.77
N LYS A 161 17.32 5.79 -0.10
CA LYS A 161 17.46 4.45 -0.69
C LYS A 161 16.54 4.29 -1.91
N GLU A 162 15.27 4.68 -1.79
CA GLU A 162 14.33 4.61 -2.92
C GLU A 162 14.76 5.50 -4.09
N LEU A 163 15.34 6.69 -3.84
CA LEU A 163 15.90 7.54 -4.89
C LEU A 163 17.03 6.86 -5.65
N LEU A 164 17.96 6.19 -4.96
CA LEU A 164 19.04 5.44 -5.59
C LEU A 164 18.50 4.27 -6.42
N GLN A 165 17.47 3.57 -5.92
CA GLN A 165 16.82 2.52 -6.71
C GLN A 165 16.08 3.08 -7.93
N ALA A 166 15.44 4.25 -7.81
CA ALA A 166 14.79 4.91 -8.94
C ALA A 166 15.80 5.30 -10.03
N LEU A 167 16.96 5.83 -9.64
CA LEU A 167 18.05 6.12 -10.56
C LEU A 167 18.57 4.86 -11.24
N ARG A 168 18.67 3.74 -10.52
CA ARG A 168 19.03 2.44 -11.11
C ARG A 168 18.01 1.96 -12.14
N ILE A 169 16.72 2.15 -11.92
CA ILE A 169 15.67 1.78 -12.89
C ILE A 169 15.81 2.56 -14.19
N VAL A 170 16.08 3.87 -14.07
CA VAL A 170 16.36 4.74 -15.22
C VAL A 170 17.64 4.30 -15.94
N ASP A 171 18.70 4.00 -15.19
CA ASP A 171 19.99 3.56 -15.75
C ASP A 171 19.88 2.21 -16.49
N GLN A 172 18.98 1.33 -16.04
CA GLN A 172 18.63 0.08 -16.72
C GLN A 172 17.79 0.29 -18.00
N GLY A 173 17.40 1.52 -18.32
CA GLY A 173 16.69 1.87 -19.56
C GLY A 173 15.20 1.53 -19.58
N HIS A 174 14.61 1.23 -18.42
CA HIS A 174 13.19 0.85 -18.34
C HIS A 174 12.23 2.04 -18.55
N ILE A 175 12.65 3.26 -18.19
CA ILE A 175 11.84 4.47 -18.31
C ILE A 175 12.74 5.71 -18.45
N ALA A 176 12.30 6.70 -19.20
CA ALA A 176 12.98 8.00 -19.27
C ALA A 176 12.79 8.77 -17.94
N PRO A 177 13.79 9.55 -17.47
CA PRO A 177 13.68 10.27 -16.19
C PRO A 177 12.46 11.18 -16.09
N THR A 178 12.11 11.86 -17.19
CA THR A 178 10.97 12.77 -17.26
C THR A 178 9.62 12.05 -17.29
N ALA A 179 9.59 10.81 -17.76
CA ALA A 179 8.39 9.97 -17.86
C ALA A 179 8.15 9.14 -16.59
N MET A 180 9.12 9.07 -15.67
CA MET A 180 9.02 8.33 -14.41
C MET A 180 8.07 9.05 -13.43
N THR A 181 6.76 8.88 -13.65
CA THR A 181 5.70 9.52 -12.88
C THR A 181 5.13 8.62 -11.80
N GLY A 182 4.58 9.24 -10.77
CA GLY A 182 4.03 8.54 -9.61
C GLY A 182 3.33 9.45 -8.61
N SER A 183 3.01 8.88 -7.45
CA SER A 183 2.52 9.60 -6.30
C SER A 183 3.60 10.53 -5.72
N TRP A 184 3.16 11.47 -4.89
CA TRP A 184 4.06 12.38 -4.15
C TRP A 184 5.06 11.64 -3.25
N ALA A 185 4.76 10.40 -2.85
CA ALA A 185 5.61 9.58 -1.99
C ALA A 185 6.58 8.68 -2.78
N GLY A 186 6.56 8.73 -4.11
CA GLY A 186 7.44 7.95 -4.98
C GLY A 186 6.90 6.56 -5.38
N ALA A 187 5.64 6.25 -5.08
CA ALA A 187 4.98 5.06 -5.63
C ALA A 187 4.67 5.28 -7.12
N MET A 188 5.08 4.35 -7.98
CA MET A 188 5.23 4.59 -9.42
C MET A 188 4.19 3.87 -10.27
N GLY A 189 3.81 4.49 -11.39
CA GLY A 189 3.03 3.85 -12.44
C GLY A 189 1.68 3.30 -11.98
N GLN A 190 1.16 2.32 -12.71
CA GLN A 190 -0.16 1.74 -12.45
C GLN A 190 -0.16 0.75 -11.28
N ASN A 191 1.00 0.15 -10.98
CA ASN A 191 1.20 -0.74 -9.84
C ASN A 191 1.39 0.01 -8.52
N GLN A 192 1.70 1.30 -8.55
CA GLN A 192 2.10 2.06 -7.36
C GLN A 192 3.26 1.39 -6.59
N PHE A 193 4.19 0.78 -7.33
CA PHE A 193 5.40 0.21 -6.73
C PHE A 193 6.35 1.30 -6.28
N MET A 194 6.90 1.17 -5.08
CA MET A 194 8.14 1.88 -4.75
C MET A 194 9.27 1.38 -5.64
N PRO A 195 10.31 2.19 -5.92
CA PRO A 195 11.47 1.77 -6.72
C PRO A 195 12.10 0.44 -6.30
N SER A 196 12.23 0.16 -5.01
CA SER A 196 12.69 -1.15 -4.52
C SER A 196 11.77 -2.30 -4.97
N SER A 197 10.46 -2.17 -4.77
CA SER A 197 9.46 -3.15 -5.23
C SER A 197 9.49 -3.34 -6.75
N PHE A 198 9.74 -2.29 -7.52
CA PHE A 198 9.90 -2.43 -8.98
C PHE A 198 11.09 -3.32 -9.31
N LEU A 199 12.24 -3.08 -8.69
CA LEU A 199 13.44 -3.86 -8.99
C LEU A 199 13.26 -5.34 -8.64
N ASP A 200 12.57 -5.63 -7.54
CA ASP A 200 12.32 -6.98 -7.04
C ASP A 200 11.21 -7.71 -7.82
N PHE A 201 10.16 -7.00 -8.25
CA PHE A 201 8.92 -7.64 -8.70
C PHE A 201 8.42 -7.23 -10.08
N ALA A 202 8.88 -6.11 -10.66
CA ALA A 202 8.43 -5.72 -11.98
C ALA A 202 8.91 -6.73 -13.04
N VAL A 203 8.05 -7.00 -14.02
CA VAL A 203 8.25 -8.01 -15.06
C VAL A 203 8.09 -7.37 -16.42
N ASP A 204 9.02 -7.72 -17.33
CA ASP A 204 8.91 -7.52 -18.77
C ASP A 204 8.16 -8.75 -19.31
N PHE A 205 6.87 -8.60 -19.57
CA PHE A 205 6.00 -9.71 -19.93
C PHE A 205 5.73 -9.79 -21.43
N ASP A 206 5.80 -8.66 -22.14
CA ASP A 206 5.68 -8.62 -23.60
C ASP A 206 7.04 -8.81 -24.33
N GLY A 207 8.16 -8.75 -23.61
CA GLY A 207 9.49 -9.12 -24.08
C GLY A 207 10.20 -8.01 -24.85
N ASP A 208 9.81 -6.75 -24.66
CA ASP A 208 10.40 -5.60 -25.36
C ASP A 208 11.71 -5.09 -24.74
N GLY A 209 12.14 -5.69 -23.62
CA GLY A 209 13.33 -5.33 -22.86
C GLY A 209 13.06 -4.32 -21.74
N ARG A 210 11.82 -3.88 -21.54
CA ARG A 210 11.41 -2.93 -20.50
C ARG A 210 10.38 -3.54 -19.57
N ARG A 211 10.35 -3.02 -18.34
CA ARG A 211 9.35 -3.37 -17.33
C ARG A 211 8.43 -2.17 -17.17
N ASP A 212 7.63 -1.88 -18.19
CA ASP A 212 6.83 -0.68 -18.28
C ASP A 212 5.52 -0.79 -17.47
N ILE A 213 5.65 -0.56 -16.16
CA ILE A 213 4.51 -0.47 -15.25
C ILE A 213 3.68 0.81 -15.41
N TRP A 214 4.01 1.69 -16.35
CA TRP A 214 3.29 2.94 -16.61
C TRP A 214 2.29 2.78 -17.75
N SER A 215 2.66 2.08 -18.83
CA SER A 215 1.81 2.00 -20.03
C SER A 215 1.52 0.58 -20.55
N SER A 216 2.37 -0.42 -20.27
CA SER A 216 2.14 -1.79 -20.71
C SER A 216 1.22 -2.54 -19.75
N ARG A 217 0.01 -2.88 -20.21
CA ARG A 217 -0.91 -3.74 -19.41
C ARG A 217 -0.31 -5.11 -19.14
N ALA A 218 0.51 -5.63 -20.07
CA ALA A 218 1.20 -6.91 -19.90
C ALA A 218 2.11 -6.88 -18.68
N ASP A 219 2.96 -5.86 -18.59
CA ASP A 219 3.90 -5.68 -17.50
C ASP A 219 3.20 -5.35 -16.20
N VAL A 220 2.18 -4.49 -16.23
CA VAL A 220 1.39 -4.15 -15.03
C VAL A 220 0.78 -5.39 -14.40
N PHE A 221 0.10 -6.23 -15.20
CA PHE A 221 -0.56 -7.44 -14.70
C PHE A 221 0.44 -8.50 -14.25
N ALA A 222 1.50 -8.72 -15.03
CA ALA A 222 2.54 -9.66 -14.66
C ALA A 222 3.29 -9.23 -13.41
N SER A 223 3.53 -7.94 -13.22
CA SER A 223 4.19 -7.39 -12.03
C SER A 223 3.33 -7.52 -10.77
N ILE A 224 2.01 -7.28 -10.87
CA ILE A 224 1.07 -7.58 -9.76
C ILE A 224 1.12 -9.07 -9.41
N ALA A 225 0.99 -9.93 -10.42
CA ALA A 225 0.95 -11.37 -10.22
C ALA A 225 2.26 -11.93 -9.66
N ASN A 226 3.40 -11.45 -10.16
CA ASN A 226 4.72 -11.82 -9.68
C ASN A 226 4.95 -11.42 -8.22
N TYR A 227 4.53 -10.21 -7.83
CA TYR A 227 4.57 -9.78 -6.44
C TYR A 227 3.77 -10.75 -5.56
N LEU A 228 2.50 -11.01 -5.89
CA LEU A 228 1.66 -11.88 -5.09
C LEU A 228 2.24 -13.29 -5.00
N SER A 229 2.56 -13.90 -6.15
CA SER A 229 3.15 -15.23 -6.23
C SER A 229 4.42 -15.35 -5.38
N SER A 230 5.30 -14.35 -5.44
CA SER A 230 6.59 -14.35 -4.71
C SER A 230 6.45 -14.04 -3.22
N THR A 231 5.29 -13.56 -2.77
CA THR A 231 5.07 -13.12 -1.38
C THR A 231 4.12 -14.01 -0.57
N GLY A 232 3.86 -15.22 -1.07
CA GLY A 232 3.15 -16.26 -0.34
C GLY A 232 1.70 -16.48 -0.78
N TRP A 233 1.35 -16.07 -2.01
CA TRP A 233 0.03 -16.32 -2.57
C TRP A 233 -0.26 -17.82 -2.72
N ASN A 234 -1.48 -18.21 -2.40
CA ASN A 234 -1.99 -19.56 -2.58
C ASN A 234 -3.16 -19.57 -3.58
N PRO A 235 -3.02 -20.21 -4.77
CA PRO A 235 -4.08 -20.27 -5.78
C PRO A 235 -5.33 -21.02 -5.33
N ALA A 236 -5.22 -21.88 -4.32
CA ALA A 236 -6.35 -22.65 -3.78
C ALA A 236 -7.18 -21.86 -2.74
N GLN A 237 -6.74 -20.66 -2.35
CA GLN A 237 -7.40 -19.85 -1.34
C GLN A 237 -7.98 -18.56 -1.94
N SER A 238 -9.10 -18.09 -1.36
CA SER A 238 -9.49 -16.69 -1.49
C SER A 238 -8.78 -15.84 -0.42
N TRP A 239 -9.02 -14.54 -0.40
CA TRP A 239 -8.50 -13.64 0.65
C TRP A 239 -9.18 -13.90 2.01
N GLY A 240 -10.48 -14.15 2.02
CA GLY A 240 -11.28 -14.25 3.22
C GLY A 240 -12.78 -14.23 2.93
N ARG A 241 -13.58 -13.98 3.97
CA ARG A 241 -15.05 -13.82 3.88
C ARG A 241 -15.57 -13.05 5.08
N GLN A 242 -16.67 -12.32 4.89
CA GLN A 242 -17.40 -11.71 6.00
C GLN A 242 -18.11 -12.77 6.82
N VAL A 243 -18.10 -12.59 8.15
CA VAL A 243 -18.73 -13.50 9.10
C VAL A 243 -19.52 -12.73 10.15
N ARG A 244 -20.45 -13.44 10.81
CA ARG A 244 -21.15 -12.93 11.99
C ARG A 244 -20.60 -13.63 13.23
N LEU A 245 -20.21 -12.83 14.21
CA LEU A 245 -19.75 -13.30 15.52
C LEU A 245 -20.96 -13.51 16.44
N PRO A 246 -20.94 -14.52 17.33
CA PRO A 246 -21.99 -14.68 18.34
C PRO A 246 -21.93 -13.57 19.39
N ALA A 247 -23.03 -13.37 20.11
CA ALA A 247 -23.07 -12.39 21.20
C ALA A 247 -22.02 -12.75 22.27
N GLY A 248 -21.30 -11.75 22.76
CA GLY A 248 -20.26 -11.94 23.79
C GLY A 248 -18.97 -12.60 23.29
N PHE A 249 -18.76 -12.69 21.97
CA PHE A 249 -17.53 -13.25 21.40
C PHE A 249 -16.27 -12.56 21.95
N ASP A 250 -15.29 -13.37 22.34
CA ASP A 250 -14.02 -12.91 22.89
C ASP A 250 -13.23 -12.09 21.86
N GLN A 251 -13.11 -10.79 22.13
CA GLN A 251 -12.41 -9.86 21.25
C GLN A 251 -10.89 -10.11 21.23
N GLY A 252 -10.33 -10.76 22.25
CA GLY A 252 -8.90 -11.13 22.28
C GLY A 252 -8.51 -12.12 21.18
N LEU A 253 -9.48 -12.79 20.58
CA LEU A 253 -9.29 -13.73 19.47
C LEU A 253 -9.36 -13.06 18.09
N ILE A 254 -9.72 -11.77 18.03
CA ILE A 254 -9.78 -10.99 16.80
C ILE A 254 -8.40 -10.40 16.53
N THR A 255 -7.52 -11.27 16.06
CA THR A 255 -6.17 -10.90 15.63
C THR A 255 -5.71 -11.83 14.51
N LEU A 256 -4.79 -11.31 13.69
CA LEU A 256 -4.11 -12.11 12.68
C LEU A 256 -3.15 -13.14 13.30
N ASP A 257 -2.81 -13.10 14.58
CA ASP A 257 -1.89 -14.10 15.16
C ASP A 257 -2.62 -15.38 15.59
N GLN A 258 -3.93 -15.31 15.78
CA GLN A 258 -4.76 -16.46 16.15
C GLN A 258 -5.24 -17.16 14.89
N ARG A 259 -4.61 -18.29 14.55
CA ARG A 259 -5.04 -19.16 13.45
C ARG A 259 -5.81 -20.35 14.00
N ARG A 260 -6.97 -20.62 13.41
CA ARG A 260 -7.79 -21.80 13.69
C ARG A 260 -8.41 -22.31 12.40
N THR A 261 -8.76 -23.59 12.38
CA THR A 261 -9.52 -24.19 11.27
C THR A 261 -10.93 -23.59 11.20
N LEU A 262 -11.57 -23.63 10.03
CA LEU A 262 -12.98 -23.22 9.90
C LEU A 262 -13.91 -24.02 10.83
N ALA A 263 -13.62 -25.30 11.06
CA ALA A 263 -14.38 -26.14 11.97
C ALA A 263 -14.25 -25.69 13.44
N GLU A 264 -13.08 -25.23 13.86
CA GLU A 264 -12.87 -24.63 15.18
C GLU A 264 -13.64 -23.32 15.33
N TRP A 265 -13.57 -22.43 14.34
CA TRP A 265 -14.35 -21.19 14.35
C TRP A 265 -15.86 -21.44 14.36
N SER A 266 -16.33 -22.44 13.62
CA SER A 266 -17.73 -22.83 13.62
C SER A 266 -18.19 -23.35 14.99
N ARG A 267 -17.36 -24.16 15.67
CA ARG A 267 -17.62 -24.60 17.07
C ARG A 267 -17.68 -23.45 18.06
N MET A 268 -17.04 -22.32 17.75
CA MET A 268 -17.13 -21.10 18.53
C MET A 268 -18.35 -20.23 18.19
N GLY A 269 -19.27 -20.71 17.34
CA GLY A 269 -20.52 -20.03 16.99
C GLY A 269 -20.38 -19.01 15.86
N ILE A 270 -19.24 -18.96 15.17
CA ILE A 270 -19.08 -18.10 13.98
C ILE A 270 -19.83 -18.71 12.81
N VAL A 271 -20.60 -17.87 12.11
CA VAL A 271 -21.38 -18.22 10.92
C VAL A 271 -21.07 -17.27 9.77
N GLN A 272 -21.48 -17.63 8.56
CA GLN A 272 -21.39 -16.74 7.41
C GLN A 272 -22.24 -15.48 7.62
N ALA A 273 -21.98 -14.43 6.84
CA ALA A 273 -22.69 -13.16 6.95
C ALA A 273 -24.22 -13.28 6.79
N ASP A 274 -24.68 -14.24 5.96
CA ASP A 274 -26.10 -14.57 5.76
C ASP A 274 -26.70 -15.47 6.87
N GLY A 275 -25.89 -15.87 7.85
CA GLY A 275 -26.29 -16.73 8.95
C GLY A 275 -26.14 -18.23 8.69
N SER A 276 -25.76 -18.65 7.48
CA SER A 276 -25.53 -20.06 7.16
C SER A 276 -24.23 -20.60 7.81
N PRO A 277 -24.11 -21.93 8.00
CA PRO A 277 -22.89 -22.53 8.56
C PRO A 277 -21.64 -22.22 7.70
N LEU A 278 -20.47 -22.15 8.34
CA LEU A 278 -19.21 -22.09 7.61
C LEU A 278 -19.03 -23.39 6.78
N PRO A 279 -18.43 -23.32 5.58
CA PRO A 279 -18.24 -24.51 4.76
C PRO A 279 -17.25 -25.46 5.43
N SER A 280 -17.48 -26.76 5.23
CA SER A 280 -16.64 -27.84 5.74
C SER A 280 -15.40 -28.02 4.88
N LEU A 281 -14.48 -27.05 4.94
CA LEU A 281 -13.19 -27.07 4.26
C LEU A 281 -12.07 -27.14 5.29
N ASP A 282 -11.03 -27.93 5.00
CA ASP A 282 -9.80 -27.96 5.80
C ASP A 282 -8.93 -26.75 5.48
N LEU A 283 -9.37 -25.59 5.97
CA LEU A 283 -8.70 -24.30 5.80
C LEU A 283 -8.52 -23.62 7.14
N SER A 284 -7.32 -23.08 7.34
CA SER A 284 -7.04 -22.19 8.46
C SER A 284 -7.43 -20.75 8.12
N ALA A 285 -7.94 -20.05 9.12
CA ALA A 285 -8.28 -18.63 9.03
C ALA A 285 -7.96 -17.92 10.36
N SER A 286 -7.75 -16.61 10.26
CA SER A 286 -7.72 -15.69 11.40
C SER A 286 -8.89 -14.73 11.33
N LEU A 287 -9.19 -14.06 12.44
CA LEU A 287 -10.21 -13.01 12.46
C LEU A 287 -9.58 -11.64 12.25
N ALA A 288 -10.16 -10.86 11.35
CA ALA A 288 -9.86 -9.45 11.15
C ALA A 288 -11.12 -8.62 11.34
N GLN A 289 -10.97 -7.42 11.90
CA GLN A 289 -12.05 -6.46 12.08
C GLN A 289 -11.49 -5.07 11.78
N PRO A 290 -11.46 -4.65 10.50
CA PRO A 290 -10.75 -3.45 10.06
C PRO A 290 -11.18 -2.19 10.84
N ALA A 291 -12.48 -2.02 11.07
CA ALA A 291 -13.03 -0.88 11.81
C ALA A 291 -12.91 -1.00 13.35
N GLY A 292 -12.27 -2.05 13.85
CA GLY A 292 -12.20 -2.36 15.29
C GLY A 292 -13.54 -2.82 15.88
N ARG A 293 -13.60 -2.90 17.21
CA ARG A 293 -14.74 -3.44 17.97
C ARG A 293 -16.08 -2.83 17.50
N GLY A 294 -17.02 -3.69 17.13
CA GLY A 294 -18.35 -3.30 16.65
C GLY A 294 -18.45 -3.19 15.12
N GLY A 295 -17.33 -3.15 14.41
CA GLY A 295 -17.29 -3.20 12.94
C GLY A 295 -17.52 -4.61 12.37
N ALA A 296 -17.60 -4.69 11.05
CA ALA A 296 -17.71 -5.97 10.34
C ALA A 296 -16.48 -6.87 10.59
N ALA A 297 -16.74 -8.15 10.85
CA ALA A 297 -15.70 -9.16 11.08
C ALA A 297 -15.52 -10.05 9.84
N TYR A 298 -14.28 -10.48 9.63
CA TYR A 298 -13.87 -11.28 8.48
C TYR A 298 -13.02 -12.46 8.94
N LEU A 299 -13.31 -13.66 8.45
CA LEU A 299 -12.34 -14.76 8.47
C LEU A 299 -11.42 -14.60 7.27
N VAL A 300 -10.12 -14.42 7.52
CA VAL A 300 -9.11 -14.13 6.51
C VAL A 300 -8.04 -15.22 6.45
N HIS A 301 -7.54 -15.49 5.23
CA HIS A 301 -6.57 -16.53 4.93
C HIS A 301 -5.17 -15.96 4.65
N ASP A 302 -4.22 -16.78 4.21
CA ASP A 302 -2.84 -16.33 3.93
C ASP A 302 -2.77 -15.32 2.77
N ASN A 303 -3.69 -15.42 1.80
CA ASN A 303 -3.80 -14.43 0.73
C ASN A 303 -4.11 -13.02 1.24
N TYR A 304 -4.87 -12.87 2.33
CA TYR A 304 -5.07 -11.56 2.96
C TYR A 304 -3.77 -10.98 3.53
N ARG A 305 -2.93 -11.83 4.13
CA ARG A 305 -1.61 -11.42 4.63
C ARG A 305 -0.67 -11.03 3.50
N THR A 306 -0.78 -11.73 2.37
CA THR A 306 -0.05 -11.41 1.15
C THR A 306 -0.45 -10.02 0.65
N ILE A 307 -1.75 -9.69 0.62
CA ILE A 307 -2.21 -8.32 0.31
C ILE A 307 -1.72 -7.31 1.36
N LEU A 308 -1.66 -7.66 2.65
CA LEU A 308 -1.10 -6.78 3.68
C LEU A 308 0.41 -6.52 3.53
N ARG A 309 1.15 -7.38 2.83
CA ARG A 309 2.56 -7.10 2.49
C ARG A 309 2.65 -6.02 1.42
N TRP A 310 1.70 -5.99 0.48
CA TRP A 310 1.58 -4.94 -0.53
C TRP A 310 1.29 -3.59 0.14
N ASN A 311 0.27 -3.53 1.00
CA ASN A 311 -0.06 -2.36 1.80
C ASN A 311 -0.54 -2.80 3.20
N ARG A 312 0.14 -2.34 4.25
CA ARG A 312 -0.08 -2.76 5.65
C ARG A 312 -1.39 -2.27 6.29
N SER A 313 -2.37 -1.86 5.48
CA SER A 313 -3.69 -1.42 5.92
C SER A 313 -4.73 -2.53 5.79
N GLN A 314 -5.41 -2.86 6.89
CA GLN A 314 -6.56 -3.77 6.85
C GLN A 314 -7.73 -3.20 6.04
N PHE A 315 -7.86 -1.87 5.94
CA PHE A 315 -8.87 -1.25 5.07
C PHE A 315 -8.57 -1.60 3.61
N PHE A 316 -7.33 -1.39 3.19
CA PHE A 316 -6.86 -1.71 1.85
C PHE A 316 -7.04 -3.19 1.52
N ALA A 317 -6.51 -4.09 2.37
CA ALA A 317 -6.57 -5.52 2.11
C ALA A 317 -8.01 -6.05 2.01
N THR A 318 -8.90 -5.50 2.85
CA THR A 318 -10.32 -5.86 2.81
C THR A 318 -11.02 -5.29 1.59
N ALA A 319 -10.67 -4.08 1.14
CA ALA A 319 -11.24 -3.48 -0.05
C ALA A 319 -10.80 -4.19 -1.34
N VAL A 320 -9.52 -4.57 -1.46
CA VAL A 320 -9.02 -5.41 -2.56
C VAL A 320 -9.76 -6.74 -2.60
N GLY A 321 -9.90 -7.40 -1.45
CA GLY A 321 -10.63 -8.66 -1.34
C GLY A 321 -12.10 -8.54 -1.76
N HIS A 322 -12.82 -7.55 -1.22
CA HIS A 322 -14.21 -7.29 -1.59
C HIS A 322 -14.37 -6.95 -3.06
N LEU A 323 -13.50 -6.09 -3.61
CA LEU A 323 -13.54 -5.77 -5.03
C LEU A 323 -13.33 -7.02 -5.88
N ALA A 324 -12.35 -7.87 -5.53
CA ALA A 324 -12.11 -9.13 -6.23
C ALA A 324 -13.33 -10.06 -6.21
N ASP A 325 -14.02 -10.20 -5.07
CA ASP A 325 -15.25 -10.99 -4.98
C ASP A 325 -16.37 -10.40 -5.85
N ARG A 326 -16.54 -9.07 -5.82
CA ARG A 326 -17.52 -8.35 -6.65
C ARG A 326 -17.22 -8.47 -8.14
N LEU A 327 -15.95 -8.52 -8.55
CA LEU A 327 -15.55 -8.75 -9.94
C LEU A 327 -15.91 -10.17 -10.40
N ALA A 328 -15.74 -11.18 -9.54
CA ALA A 328 -16.06 -12.58 -9.85
C ALA A 328 -17.56 -12.91 -9.85
N ALA A 329 -18.37 -12.21 -9.04
CA ALA A 329 -19.79 -12.53 -8.84
C ALA A 329 -20.72 -12.28 -10.05
N GLY A 330 -20.20 -11.94 -11.22
CA GLY A 330 -21.01 -11.84 -12.45
C GLY A 330 -20.25 -12.23 -13.71
N SER A 331 -19.27 -13.12 -13.52
CA SER A 331 -18.70 -13.99 -14.54
C SER A 331 -19.30 -15.38 -14.41
#